data_AF-A0A0G0L7Y1-F1
#
_entry.id   AF-A0A0G0L7Y1-F1
#
_cell.length_a   1.000
_cell.length_b   1.000
_cell.length_c   1.000
_cell.angle_alpha   90.00
_cell.angle_beta   90.00
_cell.angle_gamma   90.00
#
_symmetry.space_group_name_H-M   'P 1'
#
loop_
_entity.id
_entity.type
_entity.pdbx_description
1 polymer ?
#
loop_
_entity_poly.entity_id
_entity_poly.type
_entity_poly.pdbx_seq_one_letter_code
_entity_poly.pdbx_strand_id
1 'polypeptide(L)'
;MVEKFSKPEQVTIKEEQEEIQDGFNEYSAQKSEGFIGPEDDIENSVIKAEADEFFAEYELAQLRKFPKDERRFELETIKGLLIHQKDGLITIQSEIMEAVKVDPYICLEDLLTIARSLYEGYKINRDQQDIIERIIQDLYEKHAAVCWYCEGYPDPQQLYRVILQRQPKGKIEVIQGPVTIYFRCADTEDYSFINKQAFLRQNQQLSEKDIEESMRSGGVSISTCPISELRGTIIAENSNGDLSFGQWEASVLKHEEEHALDRLVEQKIIYQKYNKELLTHHKDGDGVKRMILIRYFRALRAEQENRIKTELLAYLTNQDSSRDEIIYILTKKKKNGGLYDYFSDTKEEIVRDLDENFEPSLLEHYRHLIEKVFFKVFTVEVVQLISDCLEAYDRLRSSGFRHEEAIARLRIEPIRKWQKESKREEYDLNPPTEKLHTSDFDYKSKW
;
A
#
# COMPACT_ATOMS: atom_id res chain seq x y z
N MET A 1 29.83 45.00 10.23
CA MET A 1 28.63 44.43 10.87
C MET A 1 28.53 42.98 10.39
N VAL A 2 28.84 42.03 11.27
CA VAL A 2 28.75 40.60 11.00
C VAL A 2 27.43 40.15 11.63
N GLU A 3 26.41 39.92 10.80
CA GLU A 3 25.12 39.42 11.25
C GLU A 3 25.25 37.95 11.65
N LYS A 4 24.84 37.68 12.89
CA LYS A 4 24.71 36.35 13.47
C LYS A 4 23.56 35.63 12.78
N PHE A 5 23.86 34.69 11.89
CA PHE A 5 22.91 33.66 11.51
C PHE A 5 22.66 32.76 12.74
N SER A 6 21.45 32.87 13.28
CA SER A 6 20.93 32.00 14.33
C SER A 6 20.80 30.56 13.80
N LYS A 7 20.91 29.58 14.69
CA LYS A 7 20.84 28.12 14.45
C LYS A 7 19.45 27.55 14.77
N PRO A 8 18.40 27.70 13.93
CA PRO A 8 17.12 27.03 14.17
C PRO A 8 17.11 25.54 13.76
N GLU A 9 17.99 25.09 12.86
CA GLU A 9 17.91 23.72 12.30
C GLU A 9 18.38 22.57 13.22
N GLN A 10 19.29 22.82 14.17
CA GLN A 10 19.84 21.74 15.00
C GLN A 10 18.92 21.29 16.13
N VAL A 11 17.98 22.14 16.57
CA VAL A 11 17.05 21.83 17.67
C VAL A 11 15.97 20.84 17.20
N THR A 12 15.42 21.06 16.01
CA THR A 12 14.35 20.21 15.44
C THR A 12 14.83 18.79 15.11
N ILE A 13 16.08 18.62 14.69
CA ILE A 13 16.65 17.29 14.40
C ILE A 13 16.77 16.45 15.68
N LYS A 14 17.15 17.08 16.80
CA LYS A 14 17.33 16.38 18.07
C LYS A 14 15.99 15.92 18.66
N GLU A 15 14.96 16.77 18.59
CA GLU A 15 13.60 16.43 19.05
C GLU A 15 12.99 15.27 18.25
N GLU A 16 13.14 15.25 16.92
CA GLU A 16 12.65 14.13 16.09
C GLU A 16 13.40 12.82 16.39
N GLN A 17 14.72 12.89 16.67
CA GLN A 17 15.51 11.71 17.06
C GLN A 17 15.13 11.17 18.44
N GLU A 18 14.86 12.06 19.40
CA GLU A 18 14.36 11.69 20.73
C GLU A 18 12.97 11.02 20.65
N GLU A 19 12.04 11.56 19.85
CA GLU A 19 10.71 10.99 19.64
C GLU A 19 10.76 9.58 19.00
N ILE A 20 11.65 9.39 18.01
CA ILE A 20 11.88 8.07 17.40
C ILE A 20 12.48 7.10 18.44
N GLN A 21 13.47 7.54 19.21
CA GLN A 21 14.12 6.71 20.23
C GLN A 21 13.15 6.30 21.35
N ASP A 22 12.30 7.22 21.79
CA ASP A 22 11.25 6.93 22.77
C ASP A 22 10.21 5.94 22.22
N GLY A 23 9.84 6.09 20.94
CA GLY A 23 9.02 5.13 20.22
C GLY A 23 9.66 3.72 20.16
N PHE A 24 10.97 3.64 19.92
CA PHE A 24 11.73 2.39 19.94
C PHE A 24 11.77 1.74 21.33
N ASN A 25 11.93 2.55 22.38
CA ASN A 25 11.93 2.08 23.76
C ASN A 25 10.55 1.51 24.15
N GLU A 26 9.45 2.20 23.82
CA GLU A 26 8.08 1.72 24.06
C GLU A 26 7.79 0.43 23.28
N TYR A 27 8.23 0.36 22.01
CA TYR A 27 8.05 -0.82 21.17
C TYR A 27 8.80 -2.05 21.71
N SER A 28 10.05 -1.85 22.14
CA SER A 28 10.89 -2.92 22.69
C SER A 28 10.35 -3.46 24.01
N ALA A 29 9.83 -2.58 24.88
CA ALA A 29 9.16 -2.96 26.11
C ALA A 29 7.91 -3.84 25.82
N GLN A 30 7.07 -3.46 24.87
CA GLN A 30 5.88 -4.23 24.48
C GLN A 30 6.22 -5.61 23.90
N LYS A 31 7.34 -5.72 23.18
CA LYS A 31 7.82 -7.01 22.65
C LYS A 31 8.31 -7.93 23.77
N SER A 32 8.86 -7.37 24.85
CA SER A 32 9.32 -8.13 26.02
C SER A 32 8.20 -8.57 26.97
N GLU A 33 7.06 -7.88 26.97
CA GLU A 33 5.87 -8.25 27.76
C GLU A 33 5.06 -9.41 27.18
N GLY A 34 5.51 -10.03 26.08
CA GLY A 34 4.87 -11.22 25.53
C GLY A 34 3.44 -10.95 25.10
N PHE A 35 3.24 -9.98 24.20
CA PHE A 35 1.94 -9.77 23.55
C PHE A 35 1.57 -11.02 22.75
N ILE A 36 0.79 -11.91 23.37
CA ILE A 36 0.13 -13.05 22.75
C ILE A 36 -0.94 -12.44 21.83
N GLY A 37 -0.73 -12.54 20.52
CA GLY A 37 -1.75 -12.14 19.55
C GLY A 37 -3.03 -12.96 19.74
N PRO A 38 -4.19 -12.46 19.30
CA PRO A 38 -5.46 -13.14 19.47
C PRO A 38 -5.55 -14.31 18.48
N GLU A 39 -4.88 -15.42 18.77
CA GLU A 39 -5.15 -16.69 18.10
C GLU A 39 -6.44 -17.34 18.65
N ASP A 40 -6.95 -16.85 19.79
CA ASP A 40 -8.07 -17.43 20.53
C ASP A 40 -9.45 -16.75 20.29
N ASP A 41 -9.50 -15.56 19.68
CA ASP A 41 -10.78 -14.86 19.43
C ASP A 41 -11.45 -15.21 18.08
N ILE A 42 -10.79 -16.01 17.22
CA ILE A 42 -11.34 -16.44 15.94
C ILE A 42 -12.48 -17.47 16.12
N GLU A 43 -12.53 -18.18 17.26
CA GLU A 43 -13.54 -19.23 17.48
C GLU A 43 -14.98 -18.70 17.69
N ASN A 44 -15.16 -17.42 18.05
CA ASN A 44 -16.47 -16.89 18.42
C ASN A 44 -17.20 -16.07 17.33
N SER A 45 -16.59 -15.86 16.16
CA SER A 45 -17.22 -15.10 15.05
C SER A 45 -17.74 -15.96 13.91
N VAL A 46 -17.96 -17.27 14.14
CA VAL A 46 -18.40 -18.21 13.10
C VAL A 46 -19.74 -17.79 12.48
N ILE A 47 -19.65 -17.12 11.33
CA ILE A 47 -20.74 -16.90 10.40
C ILE A 47 -21.23 -18.29 9.97
N LYS A 48 -22.54 -18.55 10.09
CA LYS A 48 -23.14 -19.75 9.50
C LYS A 48 -23.06 -19.62 7.99
N ALA A 49 -22.04 -20.23 7.39
CA ALA A 49 -21.95 -20.34 5.93
C ALA A 49 -23.19 -21.08 5.41
N GLU A 50 -23.84 -20.53 4.38
CA GLU A 50 -24.76 -21.32 3.57
C GLU A 50 -23.98 -22.43 2.85
N ALA A 51 -24.62 -23.55 2.56
CA ALA A 51 -23.93 -24.80 2.21
C ALA A 51 -23.03 -24.73 0.95
N ASP A 52 -23.11 -23.66 0.16
CA ASP A 52 -22.39 -23.48 -1.10
C ASP A 52 -21.38 -22.29 -1.11
N GLU A 53 -21.26 -21.52 -0.03
CA GLU A 53 -20.34 -20.39 0.05
C GLU A 53 -18.95 -20.77 0.59
N PHE A 54 -17.88 -20.22 0.01
CA PHE A 54 -16.50 -20.44 0.50
C PHE A 54 -15.98 -19.24 1.28
N PHE A 55 -15.55 -19.49 2.52
CA PHE A 55 -14.93 -18.51 3.42
C PHE A 55 -13.54 -18.98 3.84
N ALA A 56 -12.49 -18.42 3.22
CA ALA A 56 -11.12 -18.88 3.42
C ALA A 56 -10.67 -18.91 4.89
N GLU A 57 -11.03 -17.90 5.69
CA GLU A 57 -10.68 -17.87 7.12
C GLU A 57 -11.38 -18.97 7.92
N TYR A 58 -12.65 -19.24 7.61
CA TYR A 58 -13.42 -20.30 8.26
C TYR A 58 -12.87 -21.69 7.91
N GLU A 59 -12.61 -21.95 6.63
CA GLU A 59 -12.08 -23.23 6.16
C GLU A 59 -10.69 -23.51 6.74
N LEU A 60 -9.82 -22.49 6.78
CA LEU A 60 -8.50 -22.61 7.41
C LEU A 60 -8.60 -22.86 8.93
N ALA A 61 -9.59 -22.29 9.61
CA ALA A 61 -9.83 -22.59 11.01
C ALA A 61 -10.31 -24.04 11.21
N GLN A 62 -11.16 -24.55 10.31
CA GLN A 62 -11.61 -25.95 10.35
C GLN A 62 -10.46 -26.94 10.08
N LEU A 63 -9.42 -26.53 9.33
CA LEU A 63 -8.25 -27.37 9.03
C LEU A 63 -7.59 -27.95 10.30
N ARG A 64 -7.62 -27.21 11.42
CA ARG A 64 -7.08 -27.68 12.71
C ARG A 64 -7.81 -28.91 13.26
N LYS A 65 -9.06 -29.12 12.86
CA LYS A 65 -9.91 -30.24 13.31
C LYS A 65 -9.63 -31.55 12.55
N PHE A 66 -8.98 -31.47 11.38
CA PHE A 66 -8.64 -32.65 10.60
C PHE A 66 -7.43 -33.40 11.19
N PRO A 67 -7.35 -34.73 11.01
CA PRO A 67 -6.15 -35.53 11.27
C PRO A 67 -4.91 -34.99 10.54
N LYS A 68 -3.72 -35.10 11.14
CA LYS A 68 -2.48 -34.48 10.62
C LYS A 68 -2.14 -34.93 9.19
N ASP A 69 -2.42 -36.18 8.87
CA ASP A 69 -2.22 -36.82 7.58
C ASP A 69 -3.21 -36.33 6.51
N GLU A 70 -4.43 -35.95 6.90
CA GLU A 70 -5.46 -35.41 5.99
C GLU A 70 -5.33 -33.90 5.76
N ARG A 71 -4.77 -33.16 6.74
CA ARG A 71 -4.60 -31.69 6.66
C ARG A 71 -3.91 -31.22 5.40
N ARG A 72 -2.94 -31.98 4.88
CA ARG A 72 -2.22 -31.57 3.67
C ARG A 72 -3.14 -31.57 2.46
N PHE A 73 -3.96 -32.61 2.31
CA PHE A 73 -4.91 -32.71 1.20
C PHE A 73 -5.94 -31.59 1.28
N GLU A 74 -6.52 -31.39 2.46
CA GLU A 74 -7.54 -30.36 2.66
C GLU A 74 -7.00 -28.95 2.46
N LEU A 75 -5.76 -28.69 2.89
CA LEU A 75 -5.09 -27.42 2.62
C LEU A 75 -4.93 -27.15 1.12
N GLU A 76 -4.61 -28.17 0.31
CA GLU A 76 -4.54 -28.01 -1.15
C GLU A 76 -5.91 -27.76 -1.77
N THR A 77 -6.97 -28.40 -1.26
CA THR A 77 -8.36 -28.10 -1.67
C THR A 77 -8.72 -26.64 -1.39
N ILE A 78 -8.46 -26.15 -0.18
CA ILE A 78 -8.71 -24.76 0.22
C ILE A 78 -7.92 -23.79 -0.66
N LYS A 79 -6.65 -24.09 -0.95
CA LYS A 79 -5.84 -23.28 -1.88
C LYS A 79 -6.44 -23.24 -3.28
N GLY A 80 -6.91 -24.38 -3.79
CA GLY A 80 -7.56 -24.46 -5.11
C GLY A 80 -8.81 -23.58 -5.19
N LEU A 81 -9.68 -23.64 -4.16
CA LEU A 81 -10.86 -22.78 -4.06
C LEU A 81 -10.50 -21.30 -3.95
N LEU A 82 -9.45 -20.96 -3.18
CA LEU A 82 -8.97 -19.59 -3.05
C LEU A 82 -8.41 -19.04 -4.38
N ILE A 83 -7.70 -19.87 -5.15
CA ILE A 83 -7.23 -19.50 -6.49
C ILE A 83 -8.43 -19.25 -7.41
N HIS A 84 -9.41 -20.16 -7.42
CA HIS A 84 -10.63 -20.03 -8.23
C HIS A 84 -11.41 -18.74 -7.91
N GLN A 85 -11.57 -18.40 -6.64
CA GLN A 85 -12.19 -17.13 -6.24
C GLN A 85 -11.40 -15.91 -6.75
N LYS A 86 -10.06 -15.93 -6.64
CA LYS A 86 -9.22 -14.84 -7.15
C LYS A 86 -9.36 -14.65 -8.66
N ASP A 87 -9.41 -15.75 -9.40
CA ASP A 87 -9.66 -15.72 -10.84
C ASP A 87 -11.03 -15.09 -11.14
N GLY A 88 -12.04 -15.39 -10.32
CA GLY A 88 -13.35 -14.74 -10.38
C GLY A 88 -13.31 -13.24 -10.16
N LEU A 89 -12.60 -12.77 -9.12
CA LEU A 89 -12.44 -11.34 -8.85
C LEU A 89 -11.73 -10.60 -9.99
N ILE A 90 -10.66 -11.20 -10.55
CA ILE A 90 -9.93 -10.65 -11.71
C ILE A 90 -10.85 -10.58 -12.94
N THR A 91 -11.67 -11.62 -13.15
CA THR A 91 -12.62 -11.69 -14.27
C THR A 91 -13.69 -10.60 -14.13
N ILE A 92 -14.30 -10.46 -12.95
CA ILE A 92 -15.27 -9.39 -12.66
C ILE A 92 -14.65 -8.02 -12.92
N GLN A 93 -13.46 -7.74 -12.37
CA GLN A 93 -12.77 -6.47 -12.59
C GLN A 93 -12.55 -6.21 -14.09
N SER A 94 -12.07 -7.21 -14.83
CA SER A 94 -11.77 -7.07 -16.25
C SER A 94 -13.03 -6.81 -17.09
N GLU A 95 -14.13 -7.52 -16.83
CA GLU A 95 -15.39 -7.34 -17.55
C GLU A 95 -16.04 -5.98 -17.26
N ILE A 96 -16.01 -5.53 -16.00
CA ILE A 96 -16.51 -4.20 -15.61
C ILE A 96 -15.70 -3.09 -16.30
N MET A 97 -14.36 -3.21 -16.28
CA MET A 97 -13.49 -2.22 -16.90
C MET A 97 -13.65 -2.17 -18.41
N GLU A 98 -13.85 -3.31 -19.07
CA GLU A 98 -14.12 -3.37 -20.50
C GLU A 98 -15.49 -2.76 -20.83
N ALA A 99 -16.52 -3.05 -20.03
CA ALA A 99 -17.85 -2.50 -20.23
C ALA A 99 -17.86 -0.96 -20.18
N VAL A 100 -17.15 -0.38 -19.21
CA VAL A 100 -16.99 1.09 -19.05
C VAL A 100 -16.17 1.71 -20.18
N LYS A 101 -15.19 0.98 -20.73
CA LYS A 101 -14.43 1.43 -21.91
C LYS A 101 -15.28 1.45 -23.17
N VAL A 102 -16.13 0.44 -23.34
CA VAL A 102 -16.96 0.26 -24.54
C VAL A 102 -18.16 1.21 -24.54
N ASP A 103 -18.79 1.42 -23.38
CA ASP A 103 -19.95 2.29 -23.22
C ASP A 103 -19.75 3.31 -22.07
N PRO A 104 -19.36 4.56 -22.39
CA PRO A 104 -19.21 5.63 -21.40
C PRO A 104 -20.50 6.03 -20.67
N TYR A 105 -21.66 5.53 -21.10
CA TYR A 105 -22.96 5.81 -20.49
C TYR A 105 -23.59 4.56 -19.88
N ILE A 106 -22.81 3.49 -19.69
CA ILE A 106 -23.28 2.28 -19.04
C ILE A 106 -23.87 2.59 -17.67
N CYS A 107 -25.08 2.09 -17.41
CA CYS A 107 -25.73 2.35 -16.14
C CYS A 107 -25.21 1.43 -15.04
N LEU A 108 -25.31 1.87 -13.79
CA LEU A 108 -24.88 1.11 -12.63
C LEU A 108 -25.46 -0.31 -12.57
N GLU A 109 -26.75 -0.48 -12.89
CA GLU A 109 -27.40 -1.79 -12.79
C GLU A 109 -26.84 -2.80 -13.82
N ASP A 110 -26.41 -2.33 -14.99
CA ASP A 110 -25.77 -3.19 -15.99
C ASP A 110 -24.41 -3.68 -15.49
N LEU A 111 -23.62 -2.80 -14.86
CA LEU A 111 -22.36 -3.16 -14.20
C LEU A 111 -22.60 -4.18 -13.08
N LEU A 112 -23.58 -3.95 -12.21
CA LEU A 112 -23.92 -4.90 -11.15
C LEU A 112 -24.40 -6.25 -11.71
N THR A 113 -25.12 -6.25 -12.82
CA THR A 113 -25.59 -7.46 -13.50
C THR A 113 -24.42 -8.29 -14.02
N ILE A 114 -23.41 -7.66 -14.61
CA ILE A 114 -22.16 -8.33 -15.05
C ILE A 114 -21.53 -9.06 -13.85
N ALA A 115 -21.29 -8.37 -12.74
CA ALA A 115 -20.66 -8.96 -11.56
C ALA A 115 -21.51 -10.10 -10.96
N ARG A 116 -22.82 -9.87 -10.78
CA ARG A 116 -23.75 -10.86 -10.19
C ARG A 116 -23.83 -12.15 -10.99
N SER A 117 -23.69 -12.08 -12.32
CA SER A 117 -23.69 -13.26 -13.18
C SER A 117 -22.51 -14.21 -12.94
N LEU A 118 -21.43 -13.70 -12.32
CA LEU A 118 -20.20 -14.44 -12.06
C LEU A 118 -20.10 -14.95 -10.61
N TYR A 119 -20.93 -14.48 -9.68
CA TYR A 119 -20.81 -14.80 -8.25
C TYR A 119 -20.90 -16.29 -7.95
N GLU A 120 -21.92 -16.97 -8.49
CA GLU A 120 -22.13 -18.40 -8.25
C GLU A 120 -20.99 -19.23 -8.85
N GLY A 121 -20.61 -18.94 -10.10
CA GLY A 121 -19.56 -19.67 -10.83
C GLY A 121 -18.19 -19.64 -10.14
N TYR A 122 -17.89 -18.54 -9.44
CA TYR A 122 -16.62 -18.36 -8.71
C TYR A 122 -16.73 -18.50 -7.19
N LYS A 123 -17.90 -18.91 -6.69
CA LYS A 123 -18.17 -19.06 -5.24
C LYS A 123 -17.87 -17.79 -4.44
N ILE A 124 -18.18 -16.62 -4.99
CA ILE A 124 -17.98 -15.34 -4.32
C ILE A 124 -18.99 -15.25 -3.16
N ASN A 125 -18.50 -15.17 -1.92
CA ASN A 125 -19.36 -15.16 -0.74
C ASN A 125 -20.05 -13.80 -0.52
N ARG A 126 -21.09 -13.77 0.31
CA ARG A 126 -21.87 -12.54 0.56
C ARG A 126 -21.05 -11.32 0.99
N ASP A 127 -20.06 -11.49 1.88
CA ASP A 127 -19.20 -10.39 2.33
C ASP A 127 -18.39 -9.82 1.14
N GLN A 128 -17.87 -10.68 0.26
CA GLN A 128 -17.18 -10.27 -0.97
C GLN A 128 -18.14 -9.59 -1.96
N GLN A 129 -19.36 -10.11 -2.13
CA GLN A 129 -20.37 -9.51 -3.00
C GLN A 129 -20.68 -8.07 -2.57
N ASP A 130 -20.94 -7.85 -1.28
CA ASP A 130 -21.23 -6.51 -0.73
C ASP A 130 -20.04 -5.54 -0.94
N ILE A 131 -18.79 -6.04 -0.86
CA ILE A 131 -17.60 -5.24 -1.16
C ILE A 131 -17.54 -4.90 -2.66
N ILE A 132 -17.74 -5.89 -3.54
CA ILE A 132 -17.69 -5.72 -5.00
C ILE A 132 -18.76 -4.72 -5.47
N GLU A 133 -20.00 -4.83 -4.99
CA GLU A 133 -21.08 -3.92 -5.37
C GLU A 133 -20.77 -2.47 -4.98
N ARG A 134 -20.13 -2.25 -3.82
CA ARG A 134 -19.67 -0.92 -3.40
C ARG A 134 -18.52 -0.39 -4.25
N ILE A 135 -17.56 -1.24 -4.60
CA ILE A 135 -16.47 -0.88 -5.51
C ILE A 135 -17.03 -0.47 -6.88
N ILE A 136 -18.02 -1.20 -7.39
CA ILE A 136 -18.71 -0.88 -8.65
C ILE A 136 -19.46 0.46 -8.55
N GLN A 137 -20.12 0.73 -7.43
CA GLN A 137 -20.77 2.02 -7.18
C GLN A 137 -19.76 3.17 -7.24
N ASP A 138 -18.65 3.08 -6.49
CA ASP A 138 -17.61 4.11 -6.47
C ASP A 138 -16.99 4.30 -7.87
N LEU A 139 -16.78 3.19 -8.59
CA LEU A 139 -16.27 3.20 -9.95
C LEU A 139 -17.22 3.95 -10.88
N TYR A 140 -18.52 3.66 -10.81
CA TYR A 140 -19.56 4.31 -11.61
C TYR A 140 -19.62 5.82 -11.33
N GLU A 141 -19.59 6.22 -10.05
CA GLU A 141 -19.60 7.63 -9.66
C GLU A 141 -18.38 8.39 -10.17
N LYS A 142 -17.19 7.78 -10.05
CA LYS A 142 -15.95 8.36 -10.58
C LYS A 142 -15.95 8.44 -12.10
N HIS A 143 -16.40 7.38 -12.78
CA HIS A 143 -16.53 7.38 -14.24
C HIS A 143 -17.46 8.50 -14.72
N ALA A 144 -18.64 8.63 -14.10
CA ALA A 144 -19.60 9.67 -14.41
C ALA A 144 -19.01 11.08 -14.19
N ALA A 145 -18.28 11.29 -13.09
CA ALA A 145 -17.60 12.56 -12.82
C ALA A 145 -16.54 12.85 -13.90
N VAL A 146 -15.69 11.89 -14.21
CA VAL A 146 -14.67 12.02 -15.26
C VAL A 146 -15.29 12.39 -16.60
N CYS A 147 -16.34 11.68 -17.04
CA CYS A 147 -17.06 11.98 -18.28
C CYS A 147 -17.63 13.40 -18.24
N TRP A 148 -18.32 13.77 -17.15
CA TRP A 148 -18.94 15.09 -17.02
C TRP A 148 -17.92 16.23 -17.16
N TYR A 149 -16.76 16.13 -16.50
CA TYR A 149 -15.72 17.16 -16.58
C TYR A 149 -15.06 17.19 -17.96
N CYS A 150 -14.76 16.04 -18.57
CA CYS A 150 -14.17 15.97 -19.91
C CYS A 150 -15.11 16.51 -21.01
N GLU A 151 -16.42 16.20 -20.94
CA GLU A 151 -17.42 16.70 -21.87
C GLU A 151 -17.72 18.19 -21.66
N GLY A 152 -17.79 18.63 -20.41
CA GLY A 152 -18.07 20.03 -20.04
C GLY A 152 -16.92 20.99 -20.37
N TYR A 153 -15.68 20.49 -20.43
CA TYR A 153 -14.48 21.27 -20.73
C TYR A 153 -13.63 20.57 -21.81
N PRO A 154 -14.08 20.60 -23.08
CA PRO A 154 -13.41 19.88 -24.17
C PRO A 154 -12.03 20.46 -24.54
N ASP A 155 -11.72 21.69 -24.09
CA ASP A 155 -10.39 22.29 -24.22
C ASP A 155 -9.48 21.80 -23.07
N PRO A 156 -8.41 21.01 -23.34
CA PRO A 156 -7.55 20.43 -22.31
C PRO A 156 -6.95 21.47 -21.34
N GLN A 157 -6.66 22.66 -21.86
CA GLN A 157 -6.10 23.78 -21.12
C GLN A 157 -7.12 24.34 -20.12
N GLN A 158 -8.36 24.47 -20.56
CA GLN A 158 -9.47 24.85 -19.70
C GLN A 158 -9.75 23.77 -18.64
N LEU A 159 -9.77 22.49 -19.01
CA LEU A 159 -9.98 21.38 -18.07
C LEU A 159 -8.90 21.35 -16.98
N TYR A 160 -7.61 21.46 -17.37
CA TYR A 160 -6.49 21.59 -16.44
C TYR A 160 -6.71 22.74 -15.46
N ARG A 161 -7.10 23.91 -15.97
CA ARG A 161 -7.36 25.09 -15.14
C ARG A 161 -8.51 24.89 -14.15
N VAL A 162 -9.59 24.25 -14.58
CA VAL A 162 -10.76 24.00 -13.72
C VAL A 162 -10.39 23.03 -12.60
N ILE A 163 -9.72 21.93 -12.93
CA ILE A 163 -9.39 20.87 -11.97
C ILE A 163 -8.30 21.32 -11.00
N LEU A 164 -7.23 21.94 -11.51
CA LEU A 164 -6.02 22.25 -10.74
C LEU A 164 -5.95 23.72 -10.30
N GLN A 165 -6.97 24.51 -10.62
CA GLN A 165 -7.13 25.92 -10.24
C GLN A 165 -5.96 26.82 -10.69
N ARG A 166 -5.24 26.43 -11.75
CA ARG A 166 -4.06 27.13 -12.27
C ARG A 166 -4.03 27.05 -13.80
N GLN A 167 -3.65 28.14 -14.46
CA GLN A 167 -3.40 28.11 -15.91
C GLN A 167 -2.13 27.29 -16.21
N PRO A 168 -2.18 26.34 -17.16
CA PRO A 168 -0.97 25.62 -17.57
C PRO A 168 0.01 26.58 -18.24
N LYS A 169 1.30 26.34 -18.04
CA LYS A 169 2.40 27.06 -18.71
C LYS A 169 2.64 26.53 -20.12
N GLY A 170 2.54 25.21 -20.29
CA GLY A 170 2.79 24.52 -21.55
C GLY A 170 1.52 24.02 -22.24
N LYS A 171 1.75 23.27 -23.32
CA LYS A 171 0.68 22.49 -23.95
C LYS A 171 0.32 21.32 -23.03
N ILE A 172 -0.97 21.07 -22.93
CA ILE A 172 -1.60 19.97 -22.19
C ILE A 172 -2.38 19.16 -23.21
N GLU A 173 -2.25 17.85 -23.14
CA GLU A 173 -3.20 16.92 -23.75
C GLU A 173 -3.91 16.16 -22.65
N VAL A 174 -5.17 15.83 -22.90
CA VAL A 174 -5.99 15.05 -21.98
C VAL A 174 -6.43 13.78 -22.68
N ILE A 175 -6.23 12.66 -22.01
CA ILE A 175 -6.82 11.37 -22.40
C ILE A 175 -7.78 10.98 -21.28
N GLN A 176 -9.03 10.75 -21.66
CA GLN A 176 -10.04 10.23 -20.76
C GLN A 176 -9.85 8.71 -20.63
N GLY A 177 -9.58 8.25 -19.42
CA GLY A 177 -9.61 6.84 -19.07
C GLY A 177 -10.98 6.42 -18.51
N PRO A 178 -11.14 5.15 -18.13
CA PRO A 178 -12.41 4.64 -17.60
C PRO A 178 -12.79 5.29 -16.27
N VAL A 179 -11.81 5.61 -15.42
CA VAL A 179 -12.05 6.33 -14.15
C VAL A 179 -11.02 7.42 -13.92
N THR A 180 -10.29 7.80 -14.96
CA THR A 180 -9.13 8.68 -14.85
C THR A 180 -9.16 9.82 -15.85
N ILE A 181 -8.54 10.93 -15.47
CA ILE A 181 -8.21 12.04 -16.36
C ILE A 181 -6.68 12.07 -16.45
N TYR A 182 -6.16 11.76 -17.64
CA TYR A 182 -4.73 11.72 -17.89
C TYR A 182 -4.22 12.99 -18.52
N PHE A 183 -3.48 13.77 -17.74
CA PHE A 183 -2.81 14.97 -18.20
C PHE A 183 -1.41 14.64 -18.74
N ARG A 184 -1.22 14.82 -20.04
CA ARG A 184 0.12 14.83 -20.65
C ARG A 184 0.63 16.25 -20.68
N CYS A 185 1.64 16.54 -19.87
CA CYS A 185 2.20 17.87 -19.70
C CYS A 185 3.45 18.03 -20.56
N ALA A 186 3.46 18.98 -21.49
CA ALA A 186 4.65 19.35 -22.26
C ALA A 186 5.66 20.14 -21.44
N ASP A 187 5.17 20.93 -20.49
CA ASP A 187 5.98 21.74 -19.59
C ASP A 187 6.23 21.00 -18.26
N THR A 188 7.48 20.98 -17.83
CA THR A 188 7.90 20.25 -16.63
C THR A 188 7.36 20.88 -15.35
N GLU A 189 7.08 22.18 -15.32
CA GLU A 189 6.46 22.80 -14.14
C GLU A 189 4.99 22.43 -13.99
N ASP A 190 4.26 22.28 -15.10
CA ASP A 190 2.86 21.81 -15.04
C ASP A 190 2.79 20.39 -14.50
N TYR A 191 3.64 19.49 -15.00
CA TYR A 191 3.76 18.14 -14.45
C TYR A 191 4.17 18.16 -12.96
N SER A 192 5.20 18.94 -12.62
CA SER A 192 5.70 19.04 -11.24
C SER A 192 4.63 19.59 -10.29
N PHE A 193 3.74 20.46 -10.78
CA PHE A 193 2.63 21.00 -10.01
C PHE A 193 1.63 19.93 -9.60
N ILE A 194 1.34 18.99 -10.52
CA ILE A 194 0.51 17.81 -10.24
C ILE A 194 1.26 16.83 -9.33
N ASN A 195 2.50 16.45 -9.68
CA ASN A 195 3.32 15.48 -8.95
C ASN A 195 3.51 15.86 -7.47
N LYS A 196 3.75 17.16 -7.21
CA LYS A 196 3.91 17.69 -5.85
C LYS A 196 2.60 18.10 -5.20
N GLN A 197 1.47 17.92 -5.88
CA GLN A 197 0.13 18.28 -5.43
C GLN A 197 0.05 19.73 -4.93
N ALA A 198 0.80 20.64 -5.56
CA ALA A 198 0.95 22.01 -5.09
C ALA A 198 -0.37 22.82 -5.18
N PHE A 199 -1.35 22.34 -5.94
CA PHE A 199 -2.71 22.89 -6.00
C PHE A 199 -3.48 22.78 -4.67
N LEU A 200 -3.04 21.93 -3.72
CA LEU A 200 -3.66 21.83 -2.40
C LEU A 200 -3.30 23.00 -1.49
N ARG A 201 -2.21 23.72 -1.78
CA ARG A 201 -1.72 24.83 -0.95
C ARG A 201 -1.84 26.14 -1.71
N GLN A 202 -2.61 27.08 -1.17
CA GLN A 202 -2.77 28.39 -1.79
C GLN A 202 -1.42 29.08 -1.99
N ASN A 203 -1.16 29.55 -3.21
CA ASN A 203 0.05 30.29 -3.61
C ASN A 203 1.38 29.54 -3.43
N GLN A 204 1.39 28.21 -3.36
CA GLN A 204 2.64 27.48 -3.32
C GLN A 204 3.34 27.57 -4.69
N GLN A 205 4.46 28.29 -4.72
CA GLN A 205 5.41 28.23 -5.82
C GLN A 205 6.28 26.98 -5.66
N LEU A 206 6.50 26.28 -6.77
CA LEU A 206 7.45 25.17 -6.82
C LEU A 206 8.86 25.72 -6.73
N SER A 207 9.71 25.09 -5.91
CA SER A 207 11.15 25.36 -5.93
C SER A 207 11.81 24.67 -7.12
N GLU A 208 13.01 25.10 -7.51
CA GLU A 208 13.82 24.39 -8.53
C GLU A 208 14.03 22.92 -8.14
N LYS A 209 14.26 22.66 -6.84
CA LYS A 209 14.39 21.31 -6.30
C LYS A 209 13.12 20.48 -6.49
N ASP A 210 11.93 21.06 -6.33
CA ASP A 210 10.66 20.34 -6.55
C ASP A 210 10.53 19.91 -8.02
N ILE A 211 10.95 20.76 -8.95
CA ILE A 211 10.93 20.47 -10.39
C ILE A 211 11.93 19.35 -10.70
N GLU A 212 13.17 19.48 -10.23
CA GLU A 212 14.22 18.47 -10.41
C GLU A 212 13.83 17.09 -9.86
N GLU A 213 13.20 17.05 -8.69
CA GLU A 213 12.72 15.80 -8.09
C GLU A 213 11.57 15.19 -8.90
N SER A 214 10.64 16.01 -9.42
CA SER A 214 9.52 15.53 -10.23
C SER A 214 10.02 14.94 -11.54
N MET A 215 11.05 15.53 -12.15
CA MET A 215 11.64 15.02 -13.39
C MET A 215 12.27 13.63 -13.28
N ARG A 216 12.39 13.08 -12.06
CA ARG A 216 12.85 11.69 -11.84
C ARG A 216 11.75 10.66 -12.09
N SER A 217 10.49 11.07 -12.21
CA SER A 217 9.35 10.20 -12.56
C SER A 217 8.79 10.57 -13.93
N GLY A 218 8.44 9.54 -14.72
CA GLY A 218 7.78 9.71 -16.02
C GLY A 218 6.27 9.92 -15.90
N GLY A 219 5.65 9.30 -14.90
CA GLY A 219 4.22 9.35 -14.61
C GLY A 219 3.95 9.58 -13.13
N VAL A 220 2.71 9.95 -12.80
CA VAL A 220 2.22 9.98 -11.42
C VAL A 220 0.71 9.76 -11.41
N SER A 221 0.26 8.94 -10.47
CA SER A 221 -1.15 8.75 -10.14
C SER A 221 -1.41 9.33 -8.75
N ILE A 222 -2.28 10.34 -8.64
CA ILE A 222 -2.53 11.06 -7.38
C ILE A 222 -3.93 10.79 -6.83
N SER A 223 -4.01 10.64 -5.51
CA SER A 223 -5.24 10.41 -4.74
C SER A 223 -6.03 11.70 -4.47
N THR A 224 -5.38 12.85 -4.57
CA THR A 224 -5.96 14.15 -4.18
C THR A 224 -6.46 14.93 -5.39
N CYS A 225 -7.49 15.73 -5.15
CA CYS A 225 -8.04 16.70 -6.10
C CYS A 225 -8.79 17.77 -5.30
N PRO A 226 -8.76 19.06 -5.71
CA PRO A 226 -9.62 20.08 -5.11
C PRO A 226 -11.11 19.80 -5.29
N ILE A 227 -11.46 19.03 -6.32
CA ILE A 227 -12.81 18.61 -6.66
C ILE A 227 -13.04 17.22 -6.06
N SER A 228 -13.99 17.11 -5.13
CA SER A 228 -14.23 15.91 -4.33
C SER A 228 -14.44 14.64 -5.17
N GLU A 229 -15.27 14.74 -6.19
CA GLU A 229 -15.67 13.64 -7.06
C GLU A 229 -14.56 13.17 -8.01
N LEU A 230 -13.48 13.95 -8.18
CA LEU A 230 -12.30 13.61 -8.99
C LEU A 230 -11.11 13.15 -8.14
N ARG A 231 -11.29 12.90 -6.84
CA ARG A 231 -10.22 12.35 -6.01
C ARG A 231 -9.81 10.96 -6.47
N GLY A 232 -8.51 10.75 -6.65
CA GLY A 232 -7.94 9.48 -7.11
C GLY A 232 -8.13 9.20 -8.59
N THR A 233 -8.68 10.13 -9.37
CA THR A 233 -8.87 9.99 -10.83
C THR A 233 -7.77 10.66 -11.64
N ILE A 234 -6.97 11.54 -11.02
CA ILE A 234 -5.97 12.32 -11.75
C ILE A 234 -4.68 11.52 -11.90
N ILE A 235 -4.28 11.35 -13.16
CA ILE A 235 -2.98 10.80 -13.54
C ILE A 235 -2.27 11.82 -14.44
N ALA A 236 -0.94 11.88 -14.38
CA ALA A 236 -0.17 12.80 -15.21
C ALA A 236 1.15 12.21 -15.69
N GLU A 237 1.59 12.65 -16.86
CA GLU A 237 2.86 12.27 -17.48
C GLU A 237 3.69 13.50 -17.83
N ASN A 238 4.99 13.39 -17.60
CA ASN A 238 5.96 14.35 -18.11
C ASN A 238 6.37 13.96 -19.53
N SER A 239 5.76 14.62 -20.52
CA SER A 239 6.04 14.35 -21.94
C SER A 239 7.32 15.02 -22.45
N ASN A 240 8.01 15.81 -21.60
CA ASN A 240 9.26 16.53 -21.95
C ASN A 240 9.17 17.32 -23.27
N GLY A 241 8.00 17.87 -23.58
CA GLY A 241 7.74 18.63 -24.80
C GLY A 241 7.36 17.81 -26.03
N ASP A 242 7.46 16.48 -26.00
CA ASP A 242 7.01 15.59 -27.07
C ASP A 242 5.65 14.98 -26.74
N LEU A 243 4.62 15.56 -27.34
CA LEU A 243 3.25 15.07 -27.20
C LEU A 243 2.86 14.06 -28.28
N SER A 244 3.80 13.58 -29.11
CA SER A 244 3.49 12.45 -29.99
C SER A 244 3.09 11.23 -29.14
N PHE A 245 2.03 10.53 -29.54
CA PHE A 245 1.54 9.36 -28.80
C PHE A 245 2.15 8.11 -29.40
N GLY A 246 3.06 7.46 -28.67
CA GLY A 246 3.76 6.25 -29.06
C GLY A 246 3.52 5.09 -28.10
N GLN A 247 4.37 4.07 -28.20
CA GLN A 247 4.27 2.87 -27.37
C GLN A 247 4.69 3.09 -25.91
N TRP A 248 5.56 4.07 -25.65
CA TRP A 248 6.08 4.34 -24.30
C TRP A 248 5.01 5.03 -23.45
N GLU A 249 4.29 5.97 -24.05
CA GLU A 249 3.17 6.72 -23.49
C GLU A 249 2.02 5.78 -23.08
N ALA A 250 1.73 4.77 -23.91
CA ALA A 250 0.74 3.75 -23.60
C ALA A 250 1.13 2.90 -22.37
N SER A 251 2.42 2.68 -22.15
CA SER A 251 2.92 1.95 -20.97
C SER A 251 2.83 2.79 -19.70
N VAL A 252 3.14 4.09 -19.77
CA VAL A 252 3.02 5.01 -18.62
C VAL A 252 1.55 5.15 -18.23
N LEU A 253 0.67 5.44 -19.19
CA LEU A 253 -0.78 5.51 -18.97
C LEU A 253 -1.29 4.25 -18.28
N LYS A 254 -0.99 3.06 -18.83
CA LYS A 254 -1.45 1.79 -18.26
C LYS A 254 -0.95 1.60 -16.81
N HIS A 255 0.32 1.93 -16.55
CA HIS A 255 0.90 1.81 -15.21
C HIS A 255 0.23 2.75 -14.19
N GLU A 256 0.00 4.02 -14.57
CA GLU A 256 -0.64 4.98 -13.67
C GLU A 256 -2.15 4.74 -13.48
N GLU A 257 -2.83 4.20 -14.50
CA GLU A 257 -4.21 3.71 -14.40
C GLU A 257 -4.32 2.52 -13.45
N GLU A 258 -3.38 1.56 -13.51
CA GLU A 258 -3.32 0.44 -12.55
C GLU A 258 -3.28 0.97 -11.11
N HIS A 259 -2.41 1.95 -10.81
CA HIS A 259 -2.40 2.59 -9.47
C HIS A 259 -3.73 3.25 -9.10
N ALA A 260 -4.41 3.90 -10.06
CA ALA A 260 -5.70 4.54 -9.80
C ALA A 260 -6.81 3.52 -9.48
N LEU A 261 -6.81 2.39 -10.18
CA LEU A 261 -7.75 1.29 -9.97
C LEU A 261 -7.46 0.52 -8.68
N ASP A 262 -6.19 0.24 -8.41
CA ASP A 262 -5.77 -0.46 -7.19
C ASP A 262 -6.17 0.34 -5.95
N ARG A 263 -6.05 1.68 -5.97
CA ARG A 263 -6.56 2.52 -4.89
C ARG A 263 -8.06 2.37 -4.67
N LEU A 264 -8.85 2.29 -5.74
CA LEU A 264 -10.30 2.11 -5.65
C LEU A 264 -10.67 0.75 -5.02
N VAL A 265 -9.90 -0.31 -5.31
CA VAL A 265 -10.15 -1.67 -4.82
C VAL A 265 -9.57 -1.89 -3.42
N GLU A 266 -8.27 -1.67 -3.24
CA GLU A 266 -7.53 -2.02 -2.02
C GLU A 266 -7.94 -1.17 -0.82
N GLN A 267 -8.05 0.15 -0.99
CA GLN A 267 -8.44 1.04 0.11
C GLN A 267 -9.82 0.63 0.64
N LYS A 268 -10.77 0.29 -0.24
CA LYS A 268 -12.13 -0.08 0.16
C LYS A 268 -12.18 -1.44 0.85
N ILE A 269 -11.45 -2.46 0.38
CA ILE A 269 -11.39 -3.77 1.05
C ILE A 269 -10.82 -3.62 2.46
N ILE A 270 -9.68 -2.92 2.58
CA ILE A 270 -9.01 -2.69 3.86
C ILE A 270 -9.95 -1.89 4.77
N TYR A 271 -10.46 -0.77 4.29
CA TYR A 271 -11.39 0.09 5.01
C TYR A 271 -12.61 -0.70 5.52
N GLN A 272 -13.34 -1.42 4.67
CA GLN A 272 -14.55 -2.10 5.09
C GLN A 272 -14.29 -3.17 6.15
N LYS A 273 -13.21 -3.96 5.98
CA LYS A 273 -12.82 -4.98 6.94
C LYS A 273 -12.55 -4.37 8.32
N TYR A 274 -11.71 -3.35 8.40
CA TYR A 274 -11.28 -2.81 9.69
C TYR A 274 -12.26 -1.82 10.31
N ASN A 275 -13.08 -1.12 9.53
CA ASN A 275 -14.11 -0.25 10.11
C ASN A 275 -15.27 -1.04 10.69
N LYS A 276 -15.66 -2.15 10.07
CA LYS A 276 -16.61 -3.09 10.69
C LYS A 276 -16.06 -3.59 12.02
N GLU A 277 -14.77 -3.94 12.09
CA GLU A 277 -14.11 -4.30 13.35
C GLU A 277 -14.11 -3.13 14.37
N LEU A 278 -13.67 -1.92 13.99
CA LEU A 278 -13.63 -0.76 14.88
C LEU A 278 -15.02 -0.38 15.43
N LEU A 279 -16.05 -0.41 14.58
CA LEU A 279 -17.43 -0.14 14.98
C LEU A 279 -18.00 -1.24 15.87
N THR A 280 -17.65 -2.51 15.63
CA THR A 280 -18.09 -3.61 16.49
C THR A 280 -17.46 -3.49 17.89
N HIS A 281 -16.20 -3.07 17.96
CA HIS A 281 -15.42 -3.01 19.20
C HIS A 281 -15.30 -1.58 19.79
N HIS A 282 -16.16 -0.64 19.38
CA HIS A 282 -16.07 0.76 19.84
C HIS A 282 -16.31 0.93 21.35
N LYS A 283 -16.98 -0.03 22.00
CA LYS A 283 -17.24 -0.03 23.46
C LYS A 283 -16.17 -0.76 24.26
N ASP A 284 -15.25 -1.44 23.59
CA ASP A 284 -14.21 -2.21 24.27
C ASP A 284 -13.12 -1.29 24.83
N GLY A 285 -12.18 -1.86 25.57
CA GLY A 285 -11.03 -1.11 26.09
C GLY A 285 -10.10 -0.65 24.96
N ASP A 286 -9.33 0.42 25.23
CA ASP A 286 -8.39 1.00 24.27
C ASP A 286 -7.37 0.01 23.72
N GLY A 287 -7.06 -1.06 24.45
CA GLY A 287 -6.18 -2.14 23.98
C GLY A 287 -6.70 -2.84 22.71
N VAL A 288 -8.00 -3.19 22.67
CA VAL A 288 -8.63 -3.84 21.51
C VAL A 288 -8.64 -2.89 20.32
N LYS A 289 -9.04 -1.64 20.55
CA LYS A 289 -9.08 -0.60 19.52
C LYS A 289 -7.71 -0.31 18.93
N ARG A 290 -6.69 -0.21 19.80
CA ARG A 290 -5.29 -0.05 19.40
C ARG A 290 -4.84 -1.19 18.51
N MET A 291 -5.19 -2.42 18.85
CA MET A 291 -4.86 -3.61 18.06
C MET A 291 -5.51 -3.56 16.68
N ILE A 292 -6.79 -3.19 16.59
CA ILE A 292 -7.52 -3.08 15.32
C ILE A 292 -6.88 -1.98 14.45
N LEU A 293 -6.59 -0.80 15.03
CA LEU A 293 -5.90 0.30 14.32
C LEU A 293 -4.49 -0.13 13.84
N ILE A 294 -3.74 -0.90 14.63
CA ILE A 294 -2.44 -1.44 14.21
C ILE A 294 -2.61 -2.35 12.98
N ARG A 295 -3.61 -3.25 13.00
CA ARG A 295 -3.89 -4.14 11.86
C ARG A 295 -4.31 -3.34 10.62
N TYR A 296 -5.19 -2.36 10.79
CA TYR A 296 -5.65 -1.44 9.75
C TYR A 296 -4.48 -0.71 9.09
N PHE A 297 -3.66 0.00 9.86
CA PHE A 297 -2.53 0.74 9.32
C PHE A 297 -1.45 -0.15 8.73
N ARG A 298 -1.22 -1.35 9.27
CA ARG A 298 -0.27 -2.31 8.67
C ARG A 298 -0.77 -2.85 7.33
N ALA A 299 -2.09 -2.98 7.15
CA ALA A 299 -2.69 -3.35 5.88
C ALA A 299 -2.54 -2.23 4.86
N LEU A 300 -2.85 -0.98 5.23
CA LEU A 300 -2.63 0.19 4.35
C LEU A 300 -1.15 0.37 3.96
N ARG A 301 -0.23 0.07 4.89
CA ARG A 301 1.21 0.16 4.65
C ARG A 301 1.74 -0.86 3.63
N ALA A 302 1.03 -1.95 3.36
CA ALA A 302 1.53 -3.06 2.55
C ALA A 302 1.90 -2.63 1.11
N GLU A 303 1.18 -1.70 0.51
CA GLU A 303 1.50 -1.14 -0.81
C GLU A 303 2.83 -0.35 -0.77
N GLN A 304 2.99 0.51 0.23
CA GLN A 304 4.18 1.36 0.41
C GLN A 304 5.45 0.53 0.64
N GLU A 305 5.32 -0.66 1.22
CA GLU A 305 6.43 -1.59 1.40
C GLU A 305 7.05 -2.07 0.08
N ASN A 306 6.27 -2.17 -1.01
CA ASN A 306 6.82 -2.49 -2.33
C ASN A 306 7.65 -1.32 -2.91
N ARG A 307 7.24 -0.08 -2.64
CA ARG A 307 8.02 1.12 -3.02
C ARG A 307 9.33 1.15 -2.22
N ILE A 308 9.25 0.98 -0.89
CA ILE A 308 10.42 0.88 -0.02
C ILE A 308 11.38 -0.22 -0.50
N LYS A 309 10.86 -1.39 -0.88
CA LYS A 309 11.66 -2.49 -1.44
C LYS A 309 12.41 -2.07 -2.70
N THR A 310 11.72 -1.44 -3.65
CA THR A 310 12.32 -0.99 -4.90
C THR A 310 13.45 0.00 -4.64
N GLU A 311 13.22 0.97 -3.76
CA GLU A 311 14.22 1.97 -3.37
C GLU A 311 15.42 1.34 -2.67
N LEU A 312 15.19 0.45 -1.70
CA LEU A 312 16.26 -0.28 -1.02
C LEU A 312 17.13 -1.07 -2.00
N LEU A 313 16.53 -1.79 -2.95
CA LEU A 313 17.28 -2.52 -3.96
C LEU A 313 18.09 -1.59 -4.86
N ALA A 314 17.57 -0.40 -5.19
CA ALA A 314 18.29 0.60 -5.97
C ALA A 314 19.53 1.12 -5.21
N TYR A 315 19.37 1.50 -3.94
CA TYR A 315 20.50 1.92 -3.08
C TYR A 315 21.54 0.83 -2.92
N LEU A 316 21.11 -0.40 -2.65
CA LEU A 316 22.02 -1.53 -2.51
C LEU A 316 22.79 -1.75 -3.83
N THR A 317 22.13 -1.70 -4.99
CA THR A 317 22.77 -1.90 -6.30
C THR A 317 23.90 -0.90 -6.57
N ASN A 318 23.73 0.37 -6.15
CA ASN A 318 24.71 1.42 -6.43
C ASN A 318 25.95 1.38 -5.51
N GLN A 319 25.90 0.68 -4.36
CA GLN A 319 27.00 0.52 -3.38
C GLN A 319 27.63 1.79 -2.79
N ASP A 320 27.25 2.99 -3.24
CA ASP A 320 27.86 4.26 -2.82
C ASP A 320 27.32 4.81 -1.50
N SER A 321 26.23 4.24 -0.97
CA SER A 321 25.56 4.74 0.24
C SER A 321 25.82 3.84 1.44
N SER A 322 26.11 4.46 2.58
CA SER A 322 26.24 3.74 3.85
C SER A 322 24.88 3.28 4.39
N ARG A 323 24.86 2.27 5.27
CA ARG A 323 23.62 1.80 5.93
C ARG A 323 22.84 2.92 6.60
N ASP A 324 23.53 3.75 7.39
CA ASP A 324 22.90 4.85 8.13
C ASP A 324 22.37 5.93 7.18
N GLU A 325 23.06 6.17 6.07
CA GLU A 325 22.61 7.08 5.03
C GLU A 325 21.36 6.55 4.32
N ILE A 326 21.30 5.26 3.97
CA ILE A 326 20.11 4.65 3.36
C ILE A 326 18.91 4.76 4.30
N ILE A 327 19.07 4.39 5.57
CA ILE A 327 18.01 4.52 6.58
C ILE A 327 17.55 5.98 6.64
N TYR A 328 18.50 6.90 6.82
CA TYR A 328 18.22 8.32 6.92
C TYR A 328 17.47 8.86 5.70
N ILE A 329 17.90 8.54 4.48
CA ILE A 329 17.25 9.03 3.25
C ILE A 329 15.84 8.47 3.11
N LEU A 330 15.64 7.19 3.44
CA LEU A 330 14.34 6.53 3.26
C LEU A 330 13.34 6.82 4.38
N THR A 331 13.78 7.23 5.58
CA THR A 331 12.87 7.46 6.72
C THR A 331 12.66 8.92 7.05
N LYS A 332 13.46 9.84 6.48
CA LYS A 332 13.35 11.26 6.80
C LYS A 332 12.22 11.92 6.01
N LYS A 333 11.54 12.88 6.64
CA LYS A 333 10.55 13.73 5.95
C LYS A 333 11.20 14.45 4.77
N LYS A 334 10.47 14.56 3.68
CA LYS A 334 10.92 15.24 2.45
C LYS A 334 11.40 16.66 2.67
N LYS A 335 10.67 17.44 3.50
CA LYS A 335 11.06 18.81 3.88
C LYS A 335 12.44 18.92 4.52
N ASN A 336 12.92 17.83 5.14
CA ASN A 336 14.21 17.78 5.81
C ASN A 336 15.28 17.05 4.96
N GLY A 337 15.00 16.75 3.68
CA GLY A 337 15.96 16.13 2.76
C GLY A 337 15.87 14.60 2.65
N GLY A 338 14.82 13.96 3.15
CA GLY A 338 14.53 12.56 2.80
C GLY A 338 13.90 12.43 1.40
N LEU A 339 13.91 11.22 0.84
CA LEU A 339 13.45 10.97 -0.54
C LEU A 339 11.91 10.99 -0.63
N TYR A 340 11.24 10.49 0.41
CA TYR A 340 9.79 10.36 0.45
C TYR A 340 9.26 10.75 1.82
N ASP A 341 8.10 11.41 1.84
CA ASP A 341 7.23 11.42 3.01
C ASP A 341 6.19 10.33 2.75
N TYR A 342 6.62 9.05 2.83
CA TYR A 342 5.81 7.88 2.43
C TYR A 342 4.39 7.86 3.02
N PHE A 343 4.15 8.66 4.07
CA PHE A 343 2.95 8.60 4.87
C PHE A 343 2.31 9.98 5.14
N SER A 344 2.84 11.11 4.66
CA SER A 344 2.16 12.41 4.87
C SER A 344 0.78 12.42 4.21
N ASP A 345 0.74 12.01 2.95
CA ASP A 345 -0.47 12.02 2.14
C ASP A 345 -1.45 10.95 2.66
N THR A 346 -0.92 9.79 3.04
CA THR A 346 -1.68 8.71 3.68
C THR A 346 -2.27 9.14 5.03
N LYS A 347 -1.58 9.98 5.82
CA LYS A 347 -2.13 10.49 7.09
C LYS A 347 -3.37 11.35 6.83
N GLU A 348 -3.27 12.28 5.90
CA GLU A 348 -4.37 13.18 5.58
C GLU A 348 -5.56 12.43 4.97
N GLU A 349 -5.29 11.44 4.12
CA GLU A 349 -6.31 10.52 3.61
C GLU A 349 -6.96 9.72 4.73
N ILE A 350 -6.19 9.05 5.59
CA ILE A 350 -6.72 8.28 6.71
C ILE A 350 -7.59 9.17 7.62
N VAL A 351 -7.09 10.36 7.99
CA VAL A 351 -7.87 11.26 8.88
C VAL A 351 -9.16 11.66 8.21
N ARG A 352 -9.12 11.99 6.91
CA ARG A 352 -10.31 12.39 6.14
C ARG A 352 -11.30 11.24 5.98
N ASP A 353 -10.81 10.04 5.67
CA ASP A 353 -11.64 8.83 5.55
C ASP A 353 -12.28 8.49 6.89
N LEU A 354 -11.55 8.68 8.00
CA LEU A 354 -12.11 8.52 9.34
C LEU A 354 -13.16 9.62 9.61
N ASP A 355 -12.91 10.88 9.23
CA ASP A 355 -13.86 11.99 9.39
C ASP A 355 -15.15 11.78 8.59
N GLU A 356 -15.06 11.24 7.37
CA GLU A 356 -16.21 11.03 6.48
C GLU A 356 -17.12 9.87 6.95
N ASN A 357 -16.59 8.95 7.77
CA ASN A 357 -17.30 7.71 8.08
C ASN A 357 -17.52 7.42 9.58
N PHE A 358 -16.89 8.19 10.47
CA PHE A 358 -17.12 8.08 11.92
C PHE A 358 -17.88 9.28 12.46
N GLU A 359 -18.70 9.04 13.47
CA GLU A 359 -19.32 10.12 14.23
C GLU A 359 -18.24 11.05 14.81
N PRO A 360 -18.35 12.38 14.65
CA PRO A 360 -17.30 13.33 15.05
C PRO A 360 -16.86 13.19 16.51
N SER A 361 -17.81 12.85 17.40
CA SER A 361 -17.55 12.62 18.83
C SER A 361 -16.68 11.38 19.09
N LEU A 362 -16.84 10.34 18.27
CA LEU A 362 -16.07 9.11 18.35
C LEU A 362 -14.64 9.33 17.80
N LEU A 363 -14.53 10.12 16.74
CA LEU A 363 -13.26 10.45 16.12
C LEU A 363 -12.40 11.32 17.04
N GLU A 364 -12.99 12.30 17.72
CA GLU A 364 -12.25 13.12 18.69
C GLU A 364 -11.73 12.26 19.86
N HIS A 365 -12.51 11.28 20.30
CA HIS A 365 -12.07 10.30 21.29
C HIS A 365 -10.90 9.44 20.78
N TYR A 366 -10.86 9.14 19.48
CA TYR A 366 -9.79 8.32 18.88
C TYR A 366 -8.60 9.09 18.35
N ARG A 367 -8.67 10.42 18.21
CA ARG A 367 -7.62 11.23 17.57
C ARG A 367 -6.23 10.94 18.13
N HIS A 368 -6.08 10.97 19.45
CA HIS A 368 -4.80 10.67 20.10
C HIS A 368 -4.34 9.21 19.90
N LEU A 369 -5.27 8.26 19.92
CA LEU A 369 -4.95 6.85 19.70
C LEU A 369 -4.53 6.59 18.25
N ILE A 370 -5.25 7.17 17.29
CA ILE A 370 -4.95 7.16 15.85
C ILE A 370 -3.56 7.74 15.62
N GLU A 371 -3.26 8.93 16.15
CA GLU A 371 -1.94 9.57 16.01
C GLU A 371 -0.82 8.70 16.58
N LYS A 372 -1.02 8.15 17.78
CA LYS A 372 -0.03 7.27 18.42
C LYS A 372 0.20 5.99 17.63
N VAL A 373 -0.87 5.35 17.16
CA VAL A 373 -0.78 4.10 16.37
C VAL A 373 -0.21 4.38 14.98
N PHE A 374 -0.56 5.51 14.38
CA PHE A 374 -0.02 5.97 13.10
C PHE A 374 1.49 6.16 13.20
N PHE A 375 1.96 6.93 14.18
CA PHE A 375 3.39 7.14 14.42
C PHE A 375 4.13 5.81 14.65
N LYS A 376 3.55 4.90 15.44
CA LYS A 376 4.11 3.57 15.66
C LYS A 376 4.25 2.77 14.35
N VAL A 377 3.18 2.67 13.57
CA VAL A 377 3.12 1.80 12.39
C VAL A 377 3.88 2.38 11.20
N PHE A 378 3.80 3.68 10.97
CA PHE A 378 4.35 4.33 9.79
C PHE A 378 5.72 4.98 10.02
N THR A 379 6.10 5.26 11.27
CA THR A 379 7.45 5.75 11.58
C THR A 379 8.29 4.63 12.18
N VAL A 380 7.97 4.19 13.40
CA VAL A 380 8.84 3.29 14.18
C VAL A 380 9.02 1.94 13.49
N GLU A 381 7.92 1.29 13.11
CA GLU A 381 7.97 -0.02 12.47
C GLU A 381 8.59 0.01 11.07
N VAL A 382 8.48 1.13 10.34
CA VAL A 382 9.08 1.28 9.00
C VAL A 382 10.59 1.43 9.10
N VAL A 383 11.08 2.27 10.01
CA VAL A 383 12.50 2.40 10.31
C VAL A 383 13.07 1.02 10.69
N GLN A 384 12.36 0.27 11.55
CA GLN A 384 12.77 -1.08 11.91
C GLN A 384 12.76 -2.02 10.70
N LEU A 385 11.72 -2.00 9.86
CA LEU A 385 11.63 -2.84 8.66
C LEU A 385 12.82 -2.59 7.72
N ILE A 386 13.16 -1.33 7.46
CA ILE A 386 14.30 -0.95 6.62
C ILE A 386 15.61 -1.45 7.23
N SER A 387 15.80 -1.24 8.53
CA SER A 387 17.00 -1.74 9.24
C SER A 387 17.10 -3.27 9.18
N ASP A 388 15.99 -3.98 9.42
CA ASP A 388 15.90 -5.43 9.31
C ASP A 388 16.26 -5.90 7.90
N CYS A 389 15.86 -5.17 6.86
CA CYS A 389 16.18 -5.52 5.48
C CYS A 389 17.67 -5.35 5.16
N LEU A 390 18.29 -4.27 5.65
CA LEU A 390 19.72 -4.04 5.50
C LEU A 390 20.53 -5.11 6.26
N GLU A 391 20.09 -5.50 7.47
CA GLU A 391 20.72 -6.62 8.20
C GLU A 391 20.57 -7.95 7.47
N ALA A 392 19.40 -8.21 6.86
CA ALA A 392 19.20 -9.42 6.07
C ALA A 392 20.14 -9.47 4.86
N TYR A 393 20.37 -8.34 4.20
CA TYR A 393 21.35 -8.21 3.14
C TYR A 393 22.78 -8.44 3.64
N ASP A 394 23.19 -7.77 4.72
CA ASP A 394 24.53 -7.91 5.32
C ASP A 394 24.83 -9.36 5.72
N ARG A 395 23.81 -10.06 6.24
CA ARG A 395 23.87 -11.49 6.58
C ARG A 395 24.13 -12.34 5.34
N LEU A 396 23.38 -12.16 4.26
CA LEU A 396 23.62 -12.88 3.00
C LEU A 396 25.05 -12.63 2.49
N ARG A 397 25.54 -11.39 2.52
CA ARG A 397 26.91 -11.06 2.13
C ARG A 397 27.95 -11.75 3.01
N SER A 398 27.71 -11.80 4.32
CA SER A 398 28.59 -12.46 5.29
C SER A 398 28.59 -13.99 5.15
N SER A 399 27.48 -14.57 4.67
CA SER A 399 27.39 -16.00 4.33
C SER A 399 28.08 -16.35 3.01
N GLY A 400 28.68 -15.38 2.30
CA GLY A 400 29.50 -15.62 1.11
C GLY A 400 28.79 -15.38 -0.23
N PHE A 401 27.51 -14.98 -0.23
CA PHE A 401 26.83 -14.60 -1.47
C PHE A 401 27.49 -13.38 -2.11
N ARG A 402 27.63 -13.38 -3.43
CA ARG A 402 28.06 -12.19 -4.19
C ARG A 402 27.00 -11.09 -4.10
N HIS A 403 27.41 -9.87 -4.40
CA HIS A 403 26.55 -8.69 -4.29
C HIS A 403 25.29 -8.84 -5.14
N GLU A 404 25.48 -9.22 -6.39
CA GLU A 404 24.41 -9.38 -7.38
C GLU A 404 23.48 -10.55 -7.01
N GLU A 405 24.04 -11.63 -6.44
CA GLU A 405 23.27 -12.80 -5.98
C GLU A 405 22.38 -12.46 -4.78
N ALA A 406 22.91 -11.74 -3.79
CA ALA A 406 22.13 -11.28 -2.65
C ALA A 406 20.97 -10.37 -3.10
N ILE A 407 21.23 -9.42 -4.00
CA ILE A 407 20.20 -8.53 -4.55
C ILE A 407 19.14 -9.31 -5.34
N ALA A 408 19.55 -10.20 -6.26
CA ALA A 408 18.63 -10.99 -7.08
C ALA A 408 17.68 -11.82 -6.22
N ARG A 409 18.19 -12.35 -5.10
CA ARG A 409 17.41 -13.16 -4.17
C ARG A 409 16.41 -12.35 -3.36
N LEU A 410 16.83 -11.21 -2.83
CA LEU A 410 15.93 -10.31 -2.10
C LEU A 410 14.87 -9.69 -3.02
N ARG A 411 15.19 -9.51 -4.31
CA ARG A 411 14.27 -8.96 -5.32
C ARG A 411 13.02 -9.81 -5.54
N ILE A 412 13.11 -11.13 -5.47
CA ILE A 412 11.93 -12.01 -5.71
C ILE A 412 11.03 -12.15 -4.48
N GLU A 413 11.50 -11.76 -3.30
CA GLU A 413 10.78 -11.95 -2.04
C GLU A 413 10.13 -10.66 -1.54
N PRO A 414 8.93 -10.71 -0.92
CA PRO A 414 8.36 -9.58 -0.20
C PRO A 414 9.32 -9.09 0.88
N ILE A 415 9.41 -7.76 1.07
CA ILE A 415 10.37 -7.13 1.99
C ILE A 415 10.28 -7.69 3.43
N ARG A 416 9.07 -7.97 3.92
CA ARG A 416 8.85 -8.58 5.26
C ARG A 416 9.45 -9.97 5.43
N LYS A 417 9.73 -10.69 4.33
CA LYS A 417 10.30 -12.03 4.38
C LYS A 417 11.83 -12.05 4.33
N TRP A 418 12.48 -10.93 4.02
CA TRP A 418 13.94 -10.88 3.82
C TRP A 418 14.73 -11.43 5.02
N GLN A 419 14.33 -11.08 6.24
CA GLN A 419 14.92 -11.62 7.47
C GLN A 419 14.79 -13.14 7.63
N LYS A 420 13.66 -13.70 7.19
CA LYS A 420 13.42 -15.15 7.25
C LYS A 420 14.27 -15.86 6.19
N GLU A 421 14.31 -15.31 4.99
CA GLU A 421 15.05 -15.89 3.87
C GLU A 421 16.56 -15.83 4.11
N SER A 422 17.10 -14.72 4.65
CA SER A 422 18.52 -14.64 4.98
C SER A 422 18.97 -15.64 6.05
N LYS A 423 18.11 -15.91 7.05
CA LYS A 423 18.36 -16.93 8.09
C LYS A 423 18.33 -18.35 7.55
N ARG A 424 17.44 -18.63 6.60
CA ARG A 424 17.32 -19.95 5.97
C ARG A 424 18.62 -20.34 5.26
N GLU A 425 19.19 -19.40 4.53
CA GLU A 425 20.43 -19.63 3.76
C GLU A 425 21.67 -19.74 4.64
N GLU A 426 21.73 -18.96 5.71
CA GLU A 426 22.79 -19.07 6.72
C GLU A 426 22.86 -20.50 7.28
N TYR A 427 21.69 -21.12 7.52
CA TYR A 427 21.59 -22.50 7.98
C TYR A 427 22.00 -23.52 6.92
N ASP A 428 21.60 -23.32 5.65
CA ASP A 428 21.93 -24.27 4.58
C ASP A 428 23.44 -24.25 4.23
N LEU A 429 24.11 -23.11 4.36
CA LEU A 429 25.56 -22.98 4.12
C LEU A 429 26.42 -23.36 5.33
N ASN A 430 25.91 -23.14 6.54
CA ASN A 430 26.58 -23.52 7.79
C ASN A 430 25.62 -24.36 8.63
N PRO A 431 25.31 -25.60 8.21
CA PRO A 431 24.47 -26.47 9.02
C PRO A 431 25.15 -26.57 10.39
N PRO A 432 24.43 -26.33 11.49
CA PRO A 432 25.01 -26.49 12.81
C PRO A 432 25.65 -27.86 12.84
N THR A 433 26.92 -27.91 13.22
CA THR A 433 27.58 -29.15 13.57
C THR A 433 26.87 -29.67 14.81
N GLU A 434 25.69 -30.27 14.61
CA GLU A 434 25.11 -31.16 15.58
C GLU A 434 26.24 -32.12 15.90
N LYS A 435 26.70 -32.05 17.15
CA LYS A 435 27.37 -33.17 17.77
C LYS A 435 26.46 -34.34 17.47
N LEU A 436 26.83 -35.15 16.48
CA LEU A 436 26.36 -36.50 16.33
C LEU A 436 26.64 -37.12 17.70
N HIS A 437 25.65 -37.02 18.59
CA HIS A 437 25.49 -37.98 19.65
C HIS A 437 25.24 -39.26 18.89
N THR A 438 26.34 -39.95 18.58
CA THR A 438 26.38 -41.39 18.41
C THR A 438 25.83 -41.97 19.70
N SER A 439 24.52 -41.93 19.88
CA SER A 439 23.86 -42.89 20.75
C SER A 439 24.06 -44.21 20.04
N ASP A 440 24.90 -45.04 20.64
CA ASP A 440 25.09 -46.43 20.30
C ASP A 440 23.72 -47.13 20.30
N PHE A 441 23.01 -47.10 19.16
CA PHE A 441 21.95 -48.05 18.89
C PHE A 441 22.64 -49.33 18.42
N ASP A 442 23.09 -50.09 19.42
CA ASP A 442 23.57 -51.47 19.29
C ASP A 442 22.41 -52.34 18.79
N TYR A 443 22.28 -52.45 17.46
CA TYR A 443 21.46 -53.46 16.82
C TYR A 443 22.18 -54.81 16.92
N LYS A 444 22.23 -55.37 18.13
CA LYS A 444 22.58 -56.78 18.35
C LYS A 444 21.37 -57.60 18.78
N SER A 445 20.97 -58.44 17.84
CA SER A 445 20.49 -59.82 18.03
C SER A 445 19.25 -60.07 18.89
N LYS A 446 18.13 -60.35 18.20
CA LYS A 446 17.26 -61.51 18.52
C LYS A 446 16.86 -62.23 17.22
N TRP A 447 17.59 -63.28 16.91
CA TRP A 447 17.10 -64.53 16.35
C TRP A 447 17.24 -65.59 17.44
#